data_AF-A0A5R8ZW33-F1
#
_entry.id   AF-A0A5R8ZW33-F1
#
_cell.length_a   1.000
_cell.length_b   1.000
_cell.length_c   1.000
_cell.angle_alpha   90.00
_cell.angle_beta   90.00
_cell.angle_gamma   90.00
#
_symmetry.space_group_name_H-M   'P 1'
#
loop_
_entity.id
_entity.type
_entity.pdbx_description
1 polymer ?
#
loop_
_entity_poly.entity_id
_entity_poly.type
_entity_poly.pdbx_seq_one_letter_code
_entity_poly.pdbx_strand_id
1 'polypeptide(L)'
;TARSGGGRNSFEYLLPLLGVRQKNGSPGHPQTQGKIERFHQTLKRFLTAQPPAPTIEMLQRQLDTFSHYYNEKRPHRARNRNTPGSAYRATPKAHPANPSTEFYRIRYDKVDKAGRITLRRAGRMHHLGIGAAHRGKRVLALIDTTEVTIIELETGEILATNTIDPHRGYWRNTQREPGRWPSSR
;
A
#
# COMPACT_ATOMS: atom_id res chain seq x y z
N THR A 1 -6.13 -8.48 5.54
CA THR A 1 -6.05 -7.98 4.14
C THR A 1 -6.94 -6.75 4.01
N ALA A 2 -6.36 -5.58 3.72
CA ALA A 2 -7.05 -4.28 3.75
C ALA A 2 -8.14 -4.06 2.67
N ARG A 3 -8.36 -5.07 1.80
CA ARG A 3 -9.29 -5.00 0.67
C ARG A 3 -10.77 -4.94 1.08
N SER A 4 -11.17 -5.52 2.22
CA SER A 4 -12.60 -5.53 2.61
C SER A 4 -13.14 -4.17 3.05
N GLY A 5 -12.28 -3.18 3.33
CA GLY A 5 -12.70 -1.84 3.75
C GLY A 5 -12.40 -0.72 2.74
N GLY A 6 -11.81 -1.02 1.58
CA GLY A 6 -11.40 0.01 0.60
C GLY A 6 -10.21 0.90 1.06
N GLY A 7 -9.48 0.51 2.11
CA GLY A 7 -8.32 1.24 2.60
C GLY A 7 -7.02 0.72 1.98
N ARG A 8 -6.18 1.63 1.46
CA ARG A 8 -4.85 1.28 0.97
C ARG A 8 -3.93 0.84 2.12
N ASN A 9 -3.08 -0.14 1.87
CA ASN A 9 -1.98 -0.53 2.75
C ASN A 9 -0.76 0.39 2.54
N SER A 10 0.29 0.25 3.37
CA SER A 10 1.50 1.09 3.31
C SER A 10 2.18 1.05 1.93
N PHE A 11 2.27 -0.14 1.32
CA PHE A 11 2.84 -0.32 0.00
C PHE A 11 2.00 0.38 -1.08
N GLU A 12 0.67 0.26 -1.03
CA GLU A 12 -0.25 0.94 -1.94
C GLU A 12 -0.21 2.48 -1.83
N TYR A 13 0.18 3.04 -0.67
CA TYR A 13 0.45 4.47 -0.54
C TYR A 13 1.80 4.89 -1.10
N LEU A 14 2.81 4.01 -1.04
CA LEU A 14 4.15 4.31 -1.53
C LEU A 14 4.22 4.35 -3.07
N LEU A 15 3.51 3.45 -3.75
CA LEU A 15 3.62 3.31 -5.21
C LEU A 15 3.32 4.62 -5.99
N PRO A 16 2.23 5.36 -5.72
CA PRO A 16 1.96 6.63 -6.40
C PRO A 16 3.00 7.73 -6.12
N LEU A 17 3.57 7.76 -4.90
CA LEU A 17 4.65 8.68 -4.54
C LEU A 17 5.94 8.40 -5.33
N LEU A 18 6.14 7.15 -5.71
CA LEU A 18 7.24 6.73 -6.58
C LEU A 18 6.88 6.78 -8.07
N GLY A 19 5.69 7.27 -8.45
CA GLY A 19 5.26 7.27 -9.86
C GLY A 19 5.01 5.87 -10.43
N VAL A 20 4.75 4.88 -9.57
CA VAL A 20 4.51 3.48 -9.94
C VAL A 20 3.02 3.19 -9.91
N ARG A 21 2.50 2.72 -11.05
CA ARG A 21 1.12 2.22 -11.13
C ARG A 21 1.07 0.73 -10.83
N GLN A 22 0.37 0.35 -9.77
CA GLN A 22 0.10 -1.07 -9.47
C GLN A 22 -0.85 -1.67 -10.51
N LYS A 23 -0.53 -2.87 -10.99
CA LYS A 23 -1.44 -3.72 -11.76
C LYS A 23 -1.63 -5.03 -11.03
N ASN A 24 -2.87 -5.34 -10.68
CA ASN A 24 -3.24 -6.59 -10.03
C ASN A 24 -3.89 -7.52 -11.06
N GLY A 25 -3.62 -8.83 -10.97
CA GLY A 25 -4.41 -9.82 -11.69
C GLY A 25 -5.82 -9.90 -11.11
N SER A 26 -6.82 -10.11 -11.96
CA SER A 26 -8.20 -10.31 -11.53
C SER A 26 -8.34 -11.64 -10.76
N PRO A 27 -9.19 -11.71 -9.72
CA PRO A 27 -9.48 -12.97 -9.02
C PRO A 27 -9.96 -14.05 -10.00
N GLY A 28 -9.51 -15.29 -9.85
CA GLY A 28 -9.93 -16.40 -10.72
C GLY A 28 -9.39 -16.36 -12.16
N HIS A 29 -8.46 -15.44 -12.47
CA HIS A 29 -7.87 -15.31 -13.81
C HIS A 29 -6.37 -15.68 -13.84
N PRO A 30 -6.04 -16.98 -13.76
CA PRO A 30 -4.65 -17.46 -13.73
C PRO A 30 -3.91 -17.23 -15.05
N GLN A 31 -4.61 -16.90 -16.14
CA GLN A 31 -4.01 -16.68 -17.48
C GLN A 31 -2.95 -15.57 -17.46
N THR A 32 -3.01 -14.65 -16.49
CA THR A 32 -2.03 -13.56 -16.33
C THR A 32 -0.75 -13.97 -15.59
N GLN A 33 -0.74 -15.14 -14.93
CA GLN A 33 0.32 -15.56 -14.01
C GLN A 33 1.26 -16.63 -14.59
N GLY A 34 0.99 -17.15 -15.79
CA GLY A 34 1.77 -18.27 -16.36
C GLY A 34 3.29 -18.01 -16.48
N LYS A 35 3.71 -16.74 -16.66
CA LYS A 35 5.14 -16.39 -16.69
C LYS A 35 5.82 -16.58 -15.34
N ILE A 36 5.19 -16.10 -14.25
CA ILE A 36 5.77 -16.20 -12.91
C ILE A 36 5.64 -17.62 -12.35
N GLU A 37 4.54 -18.31 -12.66
CA GLU A 37 4.35 -19.72 -12.30
C GLU A 37 5.42 -20.60 -12.94
N ARG A 38 5.70 -20.42 -14.25
CA ARG A 38 6.77 -21.14 -14.94
C ARG A 38 8.15 -20.82 -14.36
N PHE A 39 8.41 -19.57 -13.98
CA PHE A 39 9.64 -19.19 -13.30
C PHE A 39 9.78 -19.94 -11.96
N HIS A 40 8.75 -19.89 -11.10
CA HIS A 40 8.74 -20.57 -9.81
C HIS A 40 8.93 -22.08 -9.95
N GLN A 41 8.29 -22.71 -10.93
CA GLN A 41 8.49 -24.14 -11.21
C GLN A 41 9.94 -24.44 -11.59
N THR A 42 10.55 -23.60 -12.44
CA THR A 42 11.94 -23.78 -12.86
C THR A 42 12.92 -23.59 -11.70
N LEU A 43 12.69 -22.57 -10.87
CA LEU A 43 13.48 -22.32 -9.65
C LEU A 43 13.39 -23.48 -8.67
N LYS A 44 12.17 -23.97 -8.38
CA LYS A 44 11.96 -25.10 -7.46
C LYS A 44 12.68 -26.35 -7.96
N ARG A 45 12.57 -26.68 -9.25
CA ARG A 45 13.30 -27.82 -9.85
C ARG A 45 14.81 -27.68 -9.71
N PHE A 46 15.35 -26.47 -9.93
CA PHE A 46 16.77 -26.21 -9.73
C PHE A 46 17.19 -26.46 -8.28
N LEU A 47 16.46 -25.90 -7.31
CA LEU A 47 16.76 -26.06 -5.89
C LEU A 47 16.64 -27.51 -5.41
N THR A 48 15.62 -28.25 -5.87
CA THR A 48 15.47 -29.68 -5.57
C THR A 48 16.63 -30.53 -6.08
N ALA A 49 17.31 -30.09 -7.14
CA ALA A 49 18.49 -30.77 -7.68
C ALA A 49 19.80 -30.40 -6.94
N GLN A 50 19.77 -29.45 -6.01
CA GLN A 50 20.92 -29.10 -5.18
C GLN A 50 20.87 -29.84 -3.84
N PRO A 51 22.02 -30.04 -3.16
CA PRO A 51 22.01 -30.39 -1.74
C PRO A 51 21.19 -29.36 -0.94
N PRO A 52 20.39 -29.79 0.05
CA PRO A 52 19.68 -28.88 0.93
C PRO A 52 20.66 -27.89 1.58
N ALA A 53 20.35 -26.60 1.47
CA ALA A 53 21.18 -25.56 2.09
C ALA A 53 20.98 -25.59 3.62
N PRO A 54 22.06 -25.76 4.42
CA PRO A 54 21.95 -25.77 5.88
C PRO A 54 21.83 -24.36 6.49
N THR A 55 22.17 -23.31 5.74
CA THR A 55 22.07 -21.91 6.19
C THR A 55 21.43 -21.01 5.14
N ILE A 56 20.96 -19.84 5.57
CA ILE A 56 20.36 -18.83 4.68
C ILE A 56 21.39 -18.32 3.66
N GLU A 57 22.65 -18.16 4.06
CA GLU A 57 23.74 -17.72 3.18
C GLU A 57 24.01 -18.75 2.09
N MET A 58 23.94 -20.04 2.43
CA MET A 58 24.06 -21.11 1.43
C MET A 58 22.90 -21.13 0.46
N LEU A 59 21.67 -20.93 0.95
CA LEU A 59 20.50 -20.81 0.09
C LEU A 59 20.63 -19.59 -0.83
N GLN A 60 21.09 -18.45 -0.31
CA GLN A 60 21.32 -17.25 -1.11
C GLN A 60 22.32 -17.52 -2.24
N ARG A 61 23.43 -18.22 -1.97
CA ARG A 61 24.38 -18.62 -3.02
C ARG A 61 23.75 -19.49 -4.11
N GLN A 62 22.88 -20.43 -3.74
CA GLN A 62 22.13 -21.23 -4.71
C GLN A 62 21.17 -20.37 -5.55
N LEU A 63 20.47 -19.43 -4.92
CA LEU A 63 19.56 -18.49 -5.58
C LEU A 63 20.32 -17.55 -6.54
N ASP A 64 21.48 -17.04 -6.14
CA ASP A 64 22.31 -16.17 -6.98
C ASP A 64 22.85 -16.92 -8.19
N THR A 65 23.31 -18.16 -7.98
CA THR A 65 23.74 -19.07 -9.06
C THR A 65 22.61 -19.32 -10.05
N PHE A 66 21.40 -19.60 -9.54
CA PHE A 66 20.22 -19.77 -10.38
C PHE A 66 19.88 -18.50 -11.14
N SER A 67 19.86 -17.34 -10.47
CA SER A 67 19.54 -16.05 -11.08
C SER A 67 20.49 -15.73 -12.23
N HIS A 68 21.79 -15.89 -12.00
CA HIS A 68 22.81 -15.69 -13.02
C HIS A 68 22.60 -16.66 -14.21
N TYR A 69 22.44 -17.95 -13.95
CA TYR A 69 22.19 -18.92 -15.02
C TYR A 69 20.91 -18.61 -15.80
N TYR A 70 19.79 -18.37 -15.11
CA TYR A 70 18.49 -18.16 -15.71
C TYR A 70 18.44 -16.89 -16.56
N ASN A 71 19.05 -15.81 -16.09
CA ASN A 71 19.05 -14.50 -16.73
C ASN A 71 20.12 -14.35 -17.81
N GLU A 72 21.31 -14.91 -17.61
CA GLU A 72 22.48 -14.60 -18.46
C GLU A 72 22.95 -15.77 -19.32
N LYS A 73 22.61 -17.03 -18.99
CA LYS A 73 23.12 -18.22 -19.71
C LYS A 73 22.03 -19.02 -20.41
N ARG A 74 20.86 -19.16 -19.78
CA ARG A 74 19.79 -20.03 -20.28
C ARG A 74 19.14 -19.43 -21.53
N PRO A 75 19.14 -20.13 -22.69
CA PRO A 75 18.38 -19.69 -23.86
C PRO A 75 16.88 -19.95 -23.66
N HIS A 76 16.04 -18.97 -24.00
CA HIS A 76 14.57 -19.10 -23.87
C HIS A 76 13.89 -19.24 -25.23
N ARG A 77 13.12 -20.32 -25.41
CA ARG A 77 12.38 -20.56 -26.67
C ARG A 77 11.44 -19.42 -27.03
N ALA A 78 10.75 -18.83 -26.05
CA ALA A 78 9.84 -17.70 -26.25
C ALA A 78 10.56 -16.39 -26.66
N ARG A 79 11.89 -16.37 -26.69
CA ARG A 79 12.71 -15.22 -27.07
C ARG A 79 13.71 -15.57 -28.17
N ASN A 80 13.36 -16.48 -29.08
CA ASN A 80 14.25 -16.92 -30.17
C ASN A 80 15.63 -17.37 -29.69
N ARG A 81 15.68 -18.07 -28.54
CA ARG A 81 16.90 -18.53 -27.86
C ARG A 81 17.77 -17.42 -27.26
N ASN A 82 17.34 -16.17 -27.23
CA ASN A 82 18.01 -15.11 -26.47
C ASN A 82 17.81 -15.29 -24.95
N THR A 83 18.77 -14.79 -24.19
CA THR A 83 18.74 -14.81 -22.73
C THR A 83 17.86 -13.67 -22.19
N PRO A 84 17.30 -13.81 -20.98
CA PRO A 84 16.47 -12.74 -20.42
C PRO A 84 17.21 -11.43 -20.23
N GLY A 85 18.49 -11.49 -19.81
CA GLY A 85 19.37 -10.35 -19.61
C GLY A 85 19.65 -9.61 -20.91
N SER A 86 19.94 -10.32 -22.00
CA SER A 86 20.13 -9.72 -23.33
C SER A 86 18.89 -8.95 -23.78
N ALA A 87 17.72 -9.59 -23.75
CA ALA A 87 16.46 -8.95 -24.13
C ALA A 87 16.10 -7.77 -23.20
N TYR A 88 16.40 -7.86 -21.90
CA TYR A 88 16.18 -6.75 -20.97
C TYR A 88 17.07 -5.54 -21.31
N ARG A 89 18.35 -5.77 -21.63
CA ARG A 89 19.31 -4.72 -22.00
C ARG A 89 19.05 -4.11 -23.37
N ALA A 90 18.42 -4.85 -24.29
CA ALA A 90 18.08 -4.37 -25.62
C ALA A 90 16.98 -3.31 -25.66
N THR A 91 16.21 -3.14 -24.58
CA THR A 91 15.11 -2.17 -24.51
C THR A 91 15.44 -1.02 -23.55
N PRO A 92 15.02 0.23 -23.87
CA PRO A 92 15.06 1.35 -22.94
C PRO A 92 14.42 0.99 -21.61
N LYS A 93 15.01 1.47 -20.50
CA LYS A 93 14.48 1.19 -19.17
C LYS A 93 13.24 2.04 -18.94
N ALA A 94 12.20 1.43 -18.36
CA ALA A 94 11.04 2.17 -17.92
C ALA A 94 11.47 3.10 -16.78
N HIS A 95 11.22 4.39 -16.95
CA HIS A 95 11.33 5.36 -15.87
C HIS A 95 9.97 5.47 -15.15
N PRO A 96 9.96 5.79 -13.85
CA PRO A 96 8.70 6.06 -13.16
C PRO A 96 7.96 7.21 -13.83
N ALA A 97 6.63 7.17 -13.77
CA ALA A 97 5.83 8.32 -14.17
C ALA A 97 6.00 9.46 -13.15
N ASN A 98 5.38 10.61 -13.42
CA ASN A 98 5.32 11.67 -12.42
C ASN A 98 4.58 11.16 -11.16
N PRO A 99 5.11 11.41 -9.96
CA PRO A 99 4.40 11.11 -8.72
C PRO A 99 3.00 11.73 -8.75
N SER A 100 2.00 10.97 -8.32
CA SER A 100 0.63 11.46 -8.16
C SER A 100 0.23 11.39 -6.71
N THR A 101 -0.21 12.54 -6.18
CA THR A 101 -0.83 12.67 -4.86
C THR A 101 -2.36 12.67 -4.94
N GLU A 102 -2.92 12.44 -6.13
CA GLU A 102 -4.37 12.46 -6.41
C GLU A 102 -5.04 11.17 -5.92
N PHE A 103 -4.97 10.94 -4.61
CA PHE A 103 -5.77 9.92 -3.97
C PHE A 103 -6.63 10.57 -2.91
N TYR A 104 -7.94 10.50 -3.15
CA TYR A 104 -8.94 10.69 -2.12
C TYR A 104 -9.73 9.41 -1.92
N ARG A 105 -10.16 9.18 -0.68
CA ARG A 105 -11.09 8.12 -0.30
C ARG A 105 -12.24 8.76 0.45
N ILE A 106 -13.45 8.41 0.04
CA ILE A 106 -14.67 8.84 0.71
C ILE A 106 -15.15 7.68 1.58
N ARG A 107 -15.58 8.00 2.82
CA ARG A 107 -16.21 7.03 3.71
C ARG A 107 -17.39 7.66 4.44
N TYR A 108 -18.50 6.94 4.49
CA TYR A 108 -19.64 7.30 5.35
C TYR A 108 -19.44 6.67 6.73
N ASP A 109 -19.67 7.46 7.77
CA ASP A 109 -19.46 7.05 9.15
C ASP A 109 -20.49 7.70 10.10
N LYS A 110 -20.45 7.30 11.36
CA LYS A 110 -21.23 7.90 12.45
C LYS A 110 -20.30 8.27 13.59
N VAL A 111 -20.42 9.50 14.08
CA VAL A 111 -19.63 9.96 15.23
C VAL A 111 -19.99 9.15 16.47
N ASP A 112 -18.98 8.56 17.12
CA ASP A 112 -19.15 7.71 18.29
C ASP A 112 -19.55 8.51 19.55
N LYS A 113 -19.77 7.79 20.66
CA LYS A 113 -20.11 8.41 21.96
C LYS A 113 -18.98 9.27 22.54
N ALA A 114 -17.75 9.13 22.08
CA ALA A 114 -16.62 9.96 22.50
C ALA A 114 -16.44 11.21 21.61
N GLY A 115 -17.27 11.40 20.57
CA GLY A 115 -17.13 12.50 19.63
C GLY A 115 -16.02 12.26 18.60
N ARG A 116 -15.78 11.00 18.24
CA ARG A 116 -14.68 10.57 17.36
C ARG A 116 -15.19 9.66 16.24
N ILE A 117 -14.33 9.42 15.26
CA ILE A 117 -14.43 8.27 14.35
C ILE A 117 -13.10 7.52 14.32
N THR A 118 -13.10 6.29 13.81
CA THR A 118 -11.87 5.49 13.66
C THR A 118 -11.52 5.27 12.21
N LEU A 119 -10.26 5.47 11.82
CA LEU A 119 -9.77 5.22 10.47
C LEU A 119 -8.63 4.22 10.49
N ARG A 120 -8.77 3.12 9.73
CA ARG A 120 -7.64 2.22 9.47
C ARG A 120 -6.89 2.70 8.23
N ARG A 121 -5.62 3.07 8.40
CA ARG A 121 -4.71 3.56 7.35
C ARG A 121 -3.38 2.82 7.45
N ALA A 122 -2.84 2.35 6.33
CA ALA A 122 -1.57 1.63 6.28
C ALA A 122 -1.48 0.45 7.28
N GLY A 123 -2.62 -0.23 7.51
CA GLY A 123 -2.72 -1.35 8.45
C GLY A 123 -2.90 -0.98 9.93
N ARG A 124 -2.76 0.29 10.30
CA ARG A 124 -2.90 0.80 11.67
C ARG A 124 -4.24 1.51 11.89
N MET A 125 -4.81 1.41 13.08
CA MET A 125 -6.02 2.13 13.47
C MET A 125 -5.65 3.50 14.06
N HIS A 126 -6.37 4.54 13.63
CA HIS A 126 -6.25 5.91 14.11
C HIS A 126 -7.61 6.42 14.59
N HIS A 127 -7.63 7.22 15.65
CA HIS A 127 -8.82 7.87 16.20
C HIS A 127 -8.81 9.35 15.80
N LEU A 128 -9.89 9.81 15.19
CA LEU A 128 -10.03 11.19 14.73
C LEU A 128 -11.00 11.91 15.65
N GLY A 129 -10.54 12.95 16.33
CA GLY A 129 -11.38 13.80 17.16
C GLY A 129 -12.19 14.76 16.30
N ILE A 130 -13.51 14.79 16.50
CA ILE A 130 -14.43 15.72 15.83
C ILE A 130 -14.97 16.70 16.89
N GLY A 131 -15.56 16.15 17.95
CA GLY A 131 -16.08 16.90 19.09
C GLY A 131 -17.30 16.22 19.72
N ALA A 132 -17.39 16.28 21.05
CA ALA A 132 -18.48 15.69 21.81
C ALA A 132 -19.87 16.22 21.45
N ALA A 133 -19.97 17.45 20.93
CA ALA A 133 -21.22 18.06 20.48
C ALA A 133 -21.81 17.38 19.23
N HIS A 134 -21.00 16.64 18.48
CA HIS A 134 -21.41 16.02 17.21
C HIS A 134 -21.69 14.52 17.35
N ARG A 135 -21.80 14.00 18.58
CA ARG A 135 -22.09 12.58 18.86
C ARG A 135 -23.33 12.12 18.11
N GLY A 136 -23.23 10.97 17.45
CA GLY A 136 -24.34 10.37 16.73
C GLY A 136 -24.65 10.99 15.37
N LYS A 137 -24.06 12.14 15.00
CA LYS A 137 -24.21 12.70 13.66
C LYS A 137 -23.65 11.75 12.59
N ARG A 138 -24.31 11.68 11.44
CA ARG A 138 -23.83 10.94 10.28
C ARG A 138 -22.90 11.84 9.48
N VAL A 139 -21.75 11.32 9.08
CA VAL A 139 -20.70 12.12 8.47
C VAL A 139 -20.13 11.45 7.22
N LEU A 140 -19.65 12.27 6.30
CA LEU A 140 -18.76 11.91 5.23
C LEU A 140 -17.33 12.29 5.62
N ALA A 141 -16.43 11.31 5.63
CA ALA A 141 -15.00 11.53 5.76
C ALA A 141 -14.37 11.55 4.36
N LEU A 142 -13.88 12.72 3.96
CA LEU A 142 -13.02 12.89 2.80
C LEU A 142 -11.57 12.76 3.26
N ILE A 143 -10.89 11.69 2.81
CA ILE A 143 -9.55 11.33 3.25
C ILE A 143 -8.61 11.51 2.07
N ASP A 144 -7.68 12.44 2.12
CA ASP A 144 -6.66 12.61 1.10
C ASP A 144 -5.29 12.09 1.56
N THR A 145 -4.21 12.66 1.03
CA THR A 145 -2.84 12.29 1.37
C THR A 145 -2.33 12.94 2.66
N THR A 146 -2.86 14.10 3.02
CA THR A 146 -2.38 15.00 4.09
C THR A 146 -3.37 15.14 5.24
N GLU A 147 -4.66 15.04 4.99
CA GLU A 147 -5.71 15.31 5.96
C GLU A 147 -6.96 14.46 5.78
N VAL A 148 -7.80 14.49 6.81
CA VAL A 148 -9.15 13.96 6.79
C VAL A 148 -10.12 15.08 7.15
N THR A 149 -11.05 15.36 6.24
CA THR A 149 -12.10 16.36 6.40
C THR A 149 -13.42 15.66 6.67
N ILE A 150 -14.08 16.04 7.77
CA ILE A 150 -15.33 15.47 8.25
C ILE A 150 -16.46 16.43 7.95
N ILE A 151 -17.40 15.97 7.14
CA ILE A 151 -18.55 16.75 6.65
C ILE A 151 -19.82 16.10 7.19
N GLU A 152 -20.71 16.90 7.78
CA GLU A 152 -22.03 16.47 8.22
C GLU A 152 -22.93 16.19 7.00
N LEU A 153 -23.63 15.04 6.99
CA LEU A 153 -24.34 14.59 5.78
C LEU A 153 -25.62 15.34 5.44
N GLU A 154 -26.31 15.91 6.42
CA GLU A 154 -27.59 16.60 6.25
C GLU A 154 -27.37 18.08 5.91
N THR A 155 -26.45 18.74 6.60
CA THR A 155 -26.19 20.18 6.46
C THR A 155 -25.06 20.48 5.48
N GLY A 156 -24.17 19.51 5.20
CA GLY A 156 -22.94 19.75 4.44
C GLY A 156 -21.89 20.55 5.21
N GLU A 157 -22.10 20.82 6.50
CA GLU A 157 -21.17 21.57 7.34
C GLU A 157 -19.89 20.77 7.58
N ILE A 158 -18.75 21.43 7.44
CA ILE A 158 -17.46 20.85 7.85
C ILE A 158 -17.38 20.90 9.38
N LEU A 159 -17.29 19.73 10.02
CA LEU A 159 -17.22 19.60 11.48
C LEU A 159 -15.78 19.52 12.02
N ALA A 160 -14.86 18.98 11.21
CA ALA A 160 -13.46 18.82 11.60
C ALA A 160 -12.54 18.64 10.40
N THR A 161 -11.30 19.09 10.57
CA THR A 161 -10.16 18.69 9.75
C THR A 161 -9.13 18.03 10.67
N ASN A 162 -8.53 16.93 10.23
CA ASN A 162 -7.55 16.17 11.01
C ASN A 162 -6.31 15.92 10.15
N THR A 163 -5.16 16.52 10.50
CA THR A 163 -3.89 16.24 9.81
C THR A 163 -3.46 14.79 10.02
N ILE A 164 -3.08 14.11 8.95
CA ILE A 164 -2.61 12.73 8.96
C ILE A 164 -1.17 12.70 9.49
N ASP A 165 -1.00 12.13 10.68
CA ASP A 165 0.31 11.77 11.23
C ASP A 165 0.38 10.24 11.39
N PRO A 166 1.14 9.52 10.53
CA PRO A 166 1.25 8.06 10.60
C PRO A 166 1.79 7.52 11.93
N HIS A 167 2.52 8.34 12.69
CA HIS A 167 3.16 7.94 13.94
C HIS A 167 2.20 8.04 15.12
N ARG A 168 1.15 8.86 15.03
CA ARG A 168 0.16 9.05 16.10
C ARG A 168 -1.07 8.18 15.94
N GLY A 169 -1.52 7.58 17.03
CA GLY A 169 -2.80 6.87 17.10
C GLY A 169 -4.02 7.79 17.18
N TYR A 170 -3.84 9.05 17.55
CA TYR A 170 -4.91 10.05 17.67
C TYR A 170 -4.60 11.29 16.85
N TRP A 171 -5.56 11.73 16.05
CA TRP A 171 -5.50 12.98 15.27
C TRP A 171 -6.58 13.93 15.80
N ARG A 172 -6.13 15.08 16.29
CA ARG A 172 -7.03 16.11 16.84
C ARG A 172 -7.74 16.87 15.73
N ASN A 173 -8.88 17.48 16.05
CA ASN A 173 -9.50 18.48 15.18
C ASN A 173 -8.60 19.72 15.13
N THR A 174 -8.14 20.12 13.95
CA THR A 174 -7.28 21.30 13.74
C THR A 174 -8.07 22.59 13.63
N GLN A 175 -9.39 22.53 13.43
CA GLN A 175 -10.28 23.71 13.42
C GLN A 175 -10.59 24.23 14.82
N ARG A 176 -10.22 23.47 15.86
CA ARG A 176 -10.35 23.88 17.26
C ARG A 176 -8.98 24.26 17.77
N GLU A 177 -8.95 25.32 18.59
CA GLU A 177 -7.74 25.65 19.33
C GLU A 177 -7.27 24.45 20.15
N PRO A 178 -5.95 24.17 20.18
CA PRO A 178 -5.42 23.14 21.05
C PRO A 178 -5.84 23.44 22.49
N GLY A 179 -6.46 22.46 23.15
CA GLY A 179 -6.95 22.63 24.51
C GLY A 179 -5.85 23.17 25.43
N ARG A 180 -6.18 24.20 26.21
CA ARG A 180 -5.27 24.79 27.21
C ARG A 180 -4.93 23.69 28.22
N TRP A 181 -3.66 23.34 28.34
CA TRP A 181 -3.20 22.59 29.51
C TRP A 181 -3.51 23.43 30.75
N PRO A 182 -4.06 22.87 31.83
CA PRO A 182 -4.16 23.60 33.08
C PRO A 182 -2.73 24.00 33.45
N SER A 183 -2.43 25.30 33.42
CA SER A 183 -1.21 25.82 34.05
C SER A 183 -1.31 25.42 35.52
N SER A 184 -0.38 24.61 35.99
CA SER A 184 -0.24 24.30 37.41
C SER A 184 -0.18 25.62 38.18
N ARG A 185 -1.17 25.84 39.06
CA ARG A 185 -1.07 26.86 40.11
C ARG A 185 -0.10 26.38 41.17
#